data_AF-A0A423D776-F1
#
_entry.id   AF-A0A423D776-F1
#
_cell.length_a   1.000
_cell.length_b   1.000
_cell.length_c   1.000
_cell.angle_alpha   90.00
_cell.angle_beta   90.00
_cell.angle_gamma   90.00
#
_symmetry.space_group_name_H-M   'P 1'
#
loop_
_entity.id
_entity.type
_entity.pdbx_description
1 polymer ?
#
loop_
_entity_poly.entity_id
_entity_poly.type
_entity_poly.pdbx_seq_one_letter_code
_entity_poly.pdbx_strand_id
1 'polypeptide(L)'
;MLERVKHLFDLERIIFILAMNRDQLGKGIQGVYGASFNGLQYLKRFIDIDYQLRTPSIKEYISVRLEEQEISDYFKARQDGRYDLEHIIELMAYLALRFEYTPRDINQLIGRLKLIFRSIPYSHYLDCSIIVPLLILRQESPQLYTRYSKDALCANDVIEFLSGTRIGQGTLEHRIAVMFGYLIGAARDPYSKQSMETILTPWKEWSKTLAEAADASQIRSELQRTVNVVIELATEDREFRNRRGLNELAFNRIELAGEINFS
;
A
#
# COMPACT_ATOMS: atom_id res chain seq x y z
N MET A 1 -7.12 40.69 25.72
CA MET A 1 -7.70 39.95 24.57
C MET A 1 -8.17 38.55 24.94
N LEU A 2 -7.40 37.72 25.66
CA LEU A 2 -7.80 36.35 26.05
C LEU A 2 -9.02 36.27 26.99
N GLU A 3 -9.26 37.28 27.84
CA GLU A 3 -10.51 37.40 28.63
C GLU A 3 -11.76 37.35 27.74
N ARG A 4 -11.70 38.02 26.57
CA ARG A 4 -12.84 38.07 25.62
C ARG A 4 -13.08 36.73 24.96
N VAL A 5 -12.02 35.96 24.71
CA VAL A 5 -12.11 34.60 24.17
C VAL A 5 -12.71 33.65 25.21
N LYS A 6 -12.39 33.82 26.50
CA LYS A 6 -13.00 33.04 27.58
C LYS A 6 -14.52 33.24 27.63
N HIS A 7 -14.98 34.49 27.55
CA HIS A 7 -16.41 34.80 27.53
C HIS A 7 -17.17 34.22 26.34
N LEU A 8 -16.49 33.95 25.22
CA LEU A 8 -17.10 33.27 24.08
C LEU A 8 -17.36 31.79 24.38
N PHE A 9 -16.41 31.12 25.04
CA PHE A 9 -16.54 29.70 25.39
C PHE A 9 -17.48 29.45 26.58
N ASP A 10 -17.72 30.45 27.42
CA ASP A 10 -18.61 30.38 28.60
C ASP A 10 -20.09 30.73 28.28
N LEU A 11 -20.50 30.78 27.01
CA LEU A 11 -21.88 31.09 26.64
C LEU A 11 -22.84 29.94 27.01
N GLU A 12 -23.89 30.27 27.77
CA GLU A 12 -24.90 29.28 28.17
C GLU A 12 -25.56 28.61 26.96
N ARG A 13 -25.77 27.29 27.06
CA ARG A 13 -26.44 26.44 26.06
C ARG A 13 -25.70 26.28 24.73
N ILE A 14 -24.43 26.68 24.66
CA ILE A 14 -23.56 26.43 23.51
C ILE A 14 -22.47 25.44 23.92
N ILE A 15 -22.27 24.40 23.11
CA ILE A 15 -21.16 23.44 23.27
C ILE A 15 -20.15 23.70 22.16
N PHE A 16 -18.91 23.96 22.53
CA PHE A 16 -17.80 24.11 21.59
C PHE A 16 -17.05 22.80 21.44
N ILE A 17 -16.94 22.30 20.22
CA ILE A 17 -16.12 21.13 19.87
C ILE A 17 -14.88 21.63 19.15
N LEU A 18 -13.71 21.39 19.75
CA LEU A 18 -12.42 21.88 19.26
C LEU A 18 -11.60 20.72 18.69
N ALA A 19 -11.40 20.69 17.37
CA ALA A 19 -10.48 19.77 16.70
C ALA A 19 -9.12 20.46 16.49
N MET A 20 -8.13 20.16 17.34
CA MET A 20 -6.84 20.85 17.32
C MET A 20 -5.66 19.94 17.67
N ASN A 21 -4.47 20.30 17.17
CA ASN A 21 -3.21 19.74 17.67
C ASN A 21 -2.81 20.49 18.94
N ARG A 22 -3.04 19.85 20.10
CA ARG A 22 -2.81 20.42 21.43
C ARG A 22 -1.37 20.88 21.65
N ASP A 23 -0.40 20.09 21.21
CA ASP A 23 1.02 20.39 21.41
C ASP A 23 1.47 21.60 20.59
N GLN A 24 1.02 21.69 19.34
CA GLN A 24 1.32 22.83 18.48
C GLN A 24 0.66 24.12 19.01
N LEU A 25 -0.57 24.04 19.49
CA LEU A 25 -1.23 25.20 20.10
C LEU A 25 -0.54 25.63 21.41
N GLY A 26 -0.08 24.66 22.22
CA GLY A 26 0.72 24.92 23.41
C GLY A 26 2.04 25.64 23.09
N LYS A 27 2.74 25.23 22.02
CA LYS A 27 3.94 25.91 21.50
C LYS A 27 3.63 27.30 20.96
N GLY A 28 2.47 27.50 20.33
CA GLY A 28 2.00 28.82 19.92
C GLY A 28 1.84 29.78 21.10
N ILE A 29 1.26 29.29 22.21
CA ILE A 29 1.13 30.05 23.46
C ILE A 29 2.50 30.36 24.06
N GLN A 30 3.45 29.41 24.04
CA GLN A 30 4.83 29.65 24.45
C GLN A 30 5.51 30.76 23.63
N GLY A 31 5.26 30.82 22.32
CA GLY A 31 5.78 31.89 21.46
C GLY A 31 5.32 33.28 21.89
N VAL A 32 4.13 33.41 22.48
CA VAL A 32 3.59 34.70 22.96
C VAL A 32 4.02 35.02 24.40
N TYR A 33 4.08 34.01 25.27
CA TYR A 33 4.28 34.20 26.71
C TYR A 33 5.70 33.88 27.21
N GLY A 34 6.57 33.41 26.32
CA GLY A 34 7.95 33.02 26.61
C GLY A 34 8.14 31.50 26.61
N ALA A 35 9.35 31.07 26.24
CA ALA A 35 9.68 29.65 26.05
C ALA A 35 9.52 28.80 27.32
N SER A 36 9.70 29.40 28.50
CA SER A 36 9.50 28.74 29.80
C SER A 36 8.03 28.67 30.23
N PHE A 37 7.11 29.28 29.49
CA PHE A 37 5.69 29.29 29.81
C PHE A 37 5.06 27.91 29.55
N ASN A 38 4.19 27.45 30.45
CA ASN A 38 3.50 26.18 30.25
C ASN A 38 2.20 26.39 29.44
N GLY A 39 2.33 26.43 28.11
CA GLY A 39 1.18 26.62 27.21
C GLY A 39 0.12 25.52 27.31
N LEU A 40 0.53 24.27 27.56
CA LEU A 40 -0.40 23.14 27.72
C LEU A 40 -1.26 23.24 28.98
N GLN A 41 -0.68 23.72 30.09
CA GLN A 41 -1.44 23.98 31.32
C GLN A 41 -2.37 25.18 31.15
N TYR A 42 -1.94 26.18 30.39
CA TYR A 42 -2.76 27.35 30.09
C TYR A 42 -4.03 27.00 29.30
N LEU A 43 -3.95 26.05 28.36
CA LEU A 43 -5.11 25.58 27.58
C LEU A 43 -6.24 25.00 28.43
N LYS A 44 -5.95 24.45 29.60
CA LYS A 44 -6.98 23.92 30.53
C LYS A 44 -7.96 24.98 31.05
N ARG A 45 -7.68 26.26 30.83
CA ARG A 45 -8.61 27.36 31.17
C ARG A 45 -9.77 27.51 30.18
N PHE A 46 -9.68 26.89 29.00
CA PHE A 46 -10.65 27.02 27.91
C PHE A 46 -11.21 25.68 27.45
N ILE A 47 -10.65 24.57 27.91
CA ILE A 47 -11.01 23.21 27.48
C ILE A 47 -11.36 22.42 28.74
N ASP A 48 -12.66 22.18 28.94
CA ASP A 48 -13.17 21.44 30.09
C ASP A 48 -12.92 19.93 29.95
N ILE A 49 -13.09 19.42 28.73
CA ILE A 49 -12.95 18.00 28.41
C ILE A 49 -11.95 17.85 27.27
N ASP A 50 -10.89 17.08 27.54
CA ASP A 50 -9.91 16.67 26.53
C ASP A 50 -10.18 15.22 26.14
N TYR A 51 -10.30 14.95 24.84
CA TYR A 51 -10.54 13.63 24.30
C TYR A 51 -9.59 13.36 23.13
N GLN A 52 -8.78 12.31 23.29
CA GLN A 52 -7.91 11.81 22.22
C GLN A 52 -8.64 10.70 21.45
N LEU A 53 -8.80 10.89 20.14
CA LEU A 53 -9.35 9.87 19.26
C LEU A 53 -8.43 8.65 19.22
N ARG A 54 -9.02 7.45 19.18
CA ARG A 54 -8.26 6.22 18.97
C ARG A 54 -7.70 6.21 17.55
N THR A 55 -6.41 5.94 17.42
CA THR A 55 -5.77 5.74 16.11
C THR A 55 -6.15 4.36 15.56
N PRO A 56 -6.82 4.25 14.41
CA PRO A 56 -7.09 2.96 13.79
C PRO A 56 -5.80 2.31 13.32
N SER A 57 -5.79 0.98 13.17
CA SER A 57 -4.70 0.31 12.47
C SER A 57 -4.63 0.76 11.01
N ILE A 58 -3.44 0.66 10.40
CA ILE A 58 -3.24 1.02 8.99
C ILE A 58 -4.20 0.24 8.07
N LYS A 59 -4.41 -1.05 8.34
CA LYS A 59 -5.31 -1.90 7.57
C LYS A 59 -6.78 -1.48 7.70
N GLU A 60 -7.24 -1.20 8.92
CA GLU A 60 -8.61 -0.68 9.14
C GLU A 60 -8.81 0.67 8.45
N TYR A 61 -7.81 1.55 8.53
CA TYR A 61 -7.83 2.83 7.84
C TYR A 61 -7.99 2.63 6.33
N ILE A 62 -7.12 1.82 5.71
CA ILE A 62 -7.19 1.51 4.28
C ILE A 62 -8.55 0.89 3.89
N SER A 63 -9.08 -0.04 4.68
CA SER A 63 -10.39 -0.67 4.42
C SER A 63 -11.49 0.36 4.33
N VAL A 64 -11.63 1.21 5.37
CA VAL A 64 -12.65 2.27 5.40
C VAL A 64 -12.46 3.25 4.23
N ARG A 65 -11.21 3.54 3.87
CA ARG A 65 -10.91 4.44 2.75
C ARG A 65 -11.30 3.86 1.38
N LEU A 66 -11.15 2.55 1.20
CA LEU A 66 -11.50 1.84 -0.04
C LEU A 66 -12.98 1.44 -0.11
N GLU A 67 -13.70 1.47 1.02
CA GLU A 67 -15.16 1.30 1.09
C GLU A 67 -15.95 2.54 0.67
N GLU A 68 -15.27 3.67 0.40
CA GLU A 68 -15.94 4.84 -0.15
C GLU A 68 -16.75 4.52 -1.39
N GLN A 69 -17.94 5.13 -1.45
CA GLN A 69 -18.94 4.85 -2.48
C GLN A 69 -18.36 4.83 -3.89
N GLU A 70 -17.51 5.79 -4.24
CA GLU A 70 -16.87 5.87 -5.55
C GLU A 70 -16.06 4.62 -5.93
N ILE A 71 -15.24 4.11 -5.00
CA ILE A 71 -14.40 2.92 -5.23
C ILE A 71 -15.27 1.67 -5.16
N SER A 72 -16.16 1.61 -4.18
CA SER A 72 -17.10 0.51 -4.00
C SER A 72 -17.96 0.29 -5.25
N ASP A 73 -18.52 1.36 -5.82
CA ASP A 73 -19.34 1.31 -7.02
C ASP A 73 -18.52 0.88 -8.25
N TYR A 74 -17.26 1.32 -8.34
CA TYR A 74 -16.36 0.89 -9.41
C TYR A 74 -16.15 -0.63 -9.38
N PHE A 75 -15.83 -1.21 -8.22
CA PHE A 75 -15.59 -2.66 -8.11
C PHE A 75 -16.88 -3.49 -8.22
N LYS A 76 -18.03 -2.97 -7.76
CA LYS A 76 -19.34 -3.63 -7.95
C LYS A 76 -19.77 -3.70 -9.41
N ALA A 77 -19.38 -2.73 -10.23
CA ALA A 77 -19.72 -2.68 -11.65
C ALA A 77 -18.85 -3.62 -12.52
N ARG A 78 -17.78 -4.18 -11.97
CA ARG A 78 -16.88 -5.09 -12.71
C ARG A 78 -17.48 -6.50 -12.77
N GLN A 79 -17.36 -7.13 -13.94
CA GLN A 79 -17.82 -8.51 -14.16
C GLN A 79 -16.87 -9.53 -13.51
N ASP A 80 -15.58 -9.22 -13.47
CA ASP A 80 -14.51 -9.99 -12.84
C ASP A 80 -13.85 -9.17 -11.74
N GLY A 81 -13.44 -9.81 -10.64
CA GLY A 81 -12.72 -9.12 -9.55
C GLY A 81 -13.41 -9.10 -8.19
N ARG A 82 -14.22 -10.13 -7.88
CA ARG A 82 -14.95 -10.26 -6.58
C ARG A 82 -14.05 -10.09 -5.35
N TYR A 83 -12.76 -10.40 -5.48
CA TYR A 83 -11.76 -10.32 -4.41
C TYR A 83 -10.72 -9.21 -4.61
N ASP A 84 -10.87 -8.37 -5.62
CA ASP A 84 -9.87 -7.34 -5.95
C ASP A 84 -9.72 -6.32 -4.82
N LEU A 85 -10.83 -5.86 -4.23
CA LEU A 85 -10.81 -4.88 -3.16
C LEU A 85 -10.08 -5.41 -1.92
N GLU A 86 -10.41 -6.64 -1.51
CA GLU A 86 -9.76 -7.30 -0.38
C GLU A 86 -8.26 -7.53 -0.67
N HIS A 87 -7.94 -7.92 -1.90
CA HIS A 87 -6.55 -8.07 -2.33
C HIS A 87 -5.78 -6.73 -2.27
N ILE A 88 -6.37 -5.64 -2.77
CA ILE A 88 -5.78 -4.29 -2.70
C ILE A 88 -5.54 -3.89 -1.24
N ILE A 89 -6.53 -4.10 -0.34
CA ILE A 89 -6.39 -3.79 1.08
C ILE A 89 -5.17 -4.50 1.68
N GLU A 90 -4.99 -5.78 1.38
CA GLU A 90 -3.90 -6.59 1.92
C GLU A 90 -2.54 -6.17 1.37
N LEU A 91 -2.43 -5.93 0.04
CA LEU A 91 -1.19 -5.45 -0.57
C LEU A 91 -0.82 -4.05 -0.05
N MET A 92 -1.79 -3.15 0.02
CA MET A 92 -1.57 -1.79 0.53
C MET A 92 -1.20 -1.82 2.02
N ALA A 93 -1.86 -2.64 2.85
CA ALA A 93 -1.53 -2.73 4.26
C ALA A 93 -0.11 -3.27 4.48
N TYR A 94 0.26 -4.33 3.76
CA TYR A 94 1.62 -4.89 3.80
C TYR A 94 2.68 -3.85 3.44
N LEU A 95 2.50 -3.16 2.30
CA LEU A 95 3.48 -2.19 1.82
C LEU A 95 3.49 -0.90 2.67
N ALA A 96 2.33 -0.42 3.11
CA ALA A 96 2.22 0.75 3.98
C ALA A 96 2.92 0.52 5.32
N LEU A 97 2.82 -0.67 5.90
CA LEU A 97 3.57 -1.03 7.11
C LEU A 97 5.07 -1.10 6.84
N ARG A 98 5.49 -1.70 5.72
CA ARG A 98 6.90 -1.82 5.33
C ARG A 98 7.61 -0.49 5.12
N PHE A 99 6.91 0.51 4.58
CA PHE A 99 7.45 1.85 4.30
C PHE A 99 7.01 2.90 5.34
N GLU A 100 6.41 2.47 6.46
CA GLU A 100 6.00 3.32 7.58
C GLU A 100 5.07 4.49 7.16
N TYR A 101 4.15 4.22 6.24
CA TYR A 101 3.25 5.24 5.70
C TYR A 101 2.31 5.83 6.77
N THR A 102 2.18 7.15 6.72
CA THR A 102 1.19 7.89 7.51
C THR A 102 -0.19 7.83 6.85
N PRO A 103 -1.28 8.16 7.55
CA PRO A 103 -2.59 8.33 6.95
C PRO A 103 -2.60 9.31 5.76
N ARG A 104 -1.72 10.31 5.76
CA ARG A 104 -1.57 11.24 4.63
C ARG A 104 -1.01 10.55 3.40
N ASP A 105 0.04 9.75 3.57
CA ASP A 105 0.66 9.00 2.46
C ASP A 105 -0.35 8.01 1.86
N ILE A 106 -1.13 7.33 2.72
CA ILE A 106 -2.21 6.43 2.30
C ILE A 106 -3.29 7.19 1.52
N ASN A 107 -3.71 8.37 1.97
CA ASN A 107 -4.70 9.17 1.24
C ASN A 107 -4.20 9.60 -0.15
N GLN A 108 -2.93 9.99 -0.25
CA GLN A 108 -2.33 10.33 -1.55
C GLN A 108 -2.26 9.09 -2.46
N LEU A 109 -1.88 7.94 -1.93
CA LEU A 109 -1.84 6.68 -2.67
C LEU A 109 -3.24 6.26 -3.17
N ILE A 110 -4.26 6.34 -2.31
CA ILE A 110 -5.65 6.05 -2.69
C ILE A 110 -6.15 7.05 -3.73
N GLY A 111 -5.78 8.33 -3.61
CA GLY A 111 -6.08 9.34 -4.63
C GLY A 111 -5.56 8.94 -6.01
N ARG A 112 -4.31 8.48 -6.10
CA ARG A 112 -3.72 7.98 -7.35
C ARG A 112 -4.41 6.70 -7.85
N LEU A 113 -4.74 5.76 -6.96
CA LEU A 113 -5.49 4.55 -7.32
C LEU A 113 -6.87 4.89 -7.89
N LYS A 114 -7.59 5.86 -7.33
CA LYS A 114 -8.88 6.32 -7.87
C LYS A 114 -8.75 6.81 -9.30
N LEU A 115 -7.69 7.57 -9.61
CA LEU A 115 -7.42 8.02 -10.99
C LEU A 115 -7.14 6.83 -11.92
N ILE A 116 -6.34 5.89 -11.48
CA ILE A 116 -6.03 4.67 -12.24
C ILE A 116 -7.31 3.88 -12.52
N PHE A 117 -8.14 3.64 -11.50
CA PHE A 117 -9.41 2.92 -11.66
C PHE A 117 -10.36 3.65 -12.61
N ARG A 118 -10.51 4.97 -12.50
CA ARG A 118 -11.32 5.77 -13.43
C ARG A 118 -10.82 5.70 -14.89
N SER A 119 -9.52 5.48 -15.08
CA SER A 119 -8.91 5.39 -16.41
C SER A 119 -9.02 4.00 -17.07
N ILE A 120 -9.54 3.01 -16.33
CA ILE A 120 -9.71 1.62 -16.79
C ILE A 120 -11.21 1.32 -16.81
N PRO A 121 -11.83 1.09 -17.98
CA PRO A 121 -13.25 0.76 -18.03
C PRO A 121 -13.56 -0.53 -17.26
N TYR A 122 -14.77 -0.63 -16.69
CA TYR A 122 -15.19 -1.79 -15.87
C TYR A 122 -15.12 -3.15 -16.60
N SER A 123 -15.17 -3.13 -17.94
CA SER A 123 -15.05 -4.31 -18.80
C SER A 123 -13.60 -4.73 -19.10
N HIS A 124 -12.62 -3.92 -18.71
CA HIS A 124 -11.20 -4.19 -18.95
C HIS A 124 -10.58 -4.85 -17.74
N TYR A 125 -9.63 -5.74 -17.99
CA TYR A 125 -8.86 -6.42 -16.94
C TYR A 125 -8.10 -5.41 -16.08
N LEU A 126 -8.09 -5.64 -14.77
CA LEU A 126 -7.39 -4.83 -13.78
C LEU A 126 -6.49 -5.75 -12.97
N ASP A 127 -5.18 -5.55 -13.07
CA ASP A 127 -4.22 -6.35 -12.32
C ASP A 127 -3.74 -5.60 -11.07
N CYS A 128 -4.44 -5.83 -9.96
CA CYS A 128 -4.08 -5.20 -8.68
C CYS A 128 -2.71 -5.68 -8.15
N SER A 129 -2.31 -6.90 -8.51
CA SER A 129 -1.01 -7.49 -8.15
C SER A 129 0.17 -6.84 -8.84
N ILE A 130 -0.08 -6.08 -9.92
CA ILE A 130 0.92 -5.27 -10.62
C ILE A 130 0.75 -3.78 -10.28
N ILE A 131 -0.47 -3.26 -10.33
CA ILE A 131 -0.73 -1.81 -10.17
C ILE A 131 -0.31 -1.31 -8.78
N VAL A 132 -0.71 -2.01 -7.71
CA VAL A 132 -0.42 -1.57 -6.33
C VAL A 132 1.08 -1.53 -6.04
N PRO A 133 1.86 -2.63 -6.24
CA PRO A 133 3.29 -2.59 -5.97
C PRO A 133 4.04 -1.63 -6.89
N LEU A 134 3.65 -1.48 -8.17
CA LEU A 134 4.34 -0.56 -9.07
C LEU A 134 4.06 0.91 -8.75
N LEU A 135 2.84 1.23 -8.30
CA LEU A 135 2.52 2.58 -7.85
C LEU A 135 3.37 2.98 -6.63
N ILE A 136 3.57 2.05 -5.70
CA ILE A 136 4.44 2.26 -4.52
C ILE A 136 5.91 2.27 -4.93
N LEU A 137 6.35 1.34 -5.79
CA LEU A 137 7.72 1.29 -6.30
C LEU A 137 8.12 2.59 -7.00
N ARG A 138 7.20 3.21 -7.76
CA ARG A 138 7.42 4.52 -8.37
C ARG A 138 7.70 5.60 -7.33
N GLN A 139 6.99 5.58 -6.20
CA GLN A 139 7.16 6.56 -5.13
C GLN A 139 8.46 6.33 -4.36
N GLU A 140 8.75 5.08 -4.00
CA GLU A 140 9.84 4.71 -3.10
C GLU A 140 11.18 4.52 -3.80
N SER A 141 11.17 4.03 -5.04
CA SER A 141 12.38 3.84 -5.86
C SER A 141 12.11 4.08 -7.35
N PRO A 142 12.06 5.35 -7.78
CA PRO A 142 11.82 5.70 -9.18
C PRO A 142 12.80 5.05 -10.16
N GLN A 143 14.05 4.85 -9.73
CA GLN A 143 15.09 4.20 -10.54
C GLN A 143 14.79 2.72 -10.77
N LEU A 144 14.40 2.00 -9.71
CA LEU A 144 14.07 0.58 -9.81
C LEU A 144 12.75 0.38 -10.56
N TYR A 145 11.77 1.27 -10.37
CA TYR A 145 10.55 1.33 -11.18
C TYR A 145 10.88 1.48 -12.67
N THR A 146 11.75 2.43 -13.03
CA THR A 146 12.15 2.68 -14.44
C THR A 146 12.92 1.50 -15.03
N ARG A 147 13.73 0.82 -14.21
CA ARG A 147 14.46 -0.39 -14.65
C ARG A 147 13.47 -1.53 -14.92
N TYR A 148 12.55 -1.76 -13.99
CA TYR A 148 11.53 -2.80 -14.12
C TYR A 148 10.57 -2.56 -15.28
N SER A 149 10.23 -1.29 -15.58
CA SER A 149 9.37 -0.96 -16.72
C SER A 149 10.00 -1.24 -18.07
N LYS A 150 11.33 -1.18 -18.14
CA LYS A 150 12.10 -1.51 -19.36
C LYS A 150 12.36 -3.00 -19.47
N ASP A 151 12.69 -3.64 -18.35
CA ASP A 151 13.01 -5.05 -18.28
C ASP A 151 12.58 -5.64 -16.94
N ALA A 152 11.45 -6.35 -16.95
CA ALA A 152 10.92 -7.00 -15.77
C ALA A 152 11.79 -8.18 -15.29
N LEU A 153 12.88 -8.54 -15.98
CA LEU A 153 13.82 -9.54 -15.47
C LEU A 153 14.47 -9.15 -14.13
N CYS A 154 14.44 -7.87 -13.75
CA CYS A 154 14.85 -7.42 -12.42
C CYS A 154 13.77 -7.61 -11.33
N ALA A 155 12.74 -8.43 -11.57
CA ALA A 155 11.64 -8.66 -10.61
C ALA A 155 12.12 -9.07 -9.21
N ASN A 156 13.17 -9.89 -9.10
CA ASN A 156 13.72 -10.27 -7.80
C ASN A 156 14.26 -9.05 -7.02
N ASP A 157 14.92 -8.10 -7.70
CA ASP A 157 15.39 -6.86 -7.05
C ASP A 157 14.21 -6.02 -6.55
N VAL A 158 13.11 -5.97 -7.32
CA VAL A 158 11.87 -5.31 -6.92
C VAL A 158 11.24 -5.99 -5.71
N ILE A 159 11.16 -7.32 -5.73
CA ILE A 159 10.57 -8.10 -4.64
C ILE A 159 11.35 -7.90 -3.35
N GLU A 160 12.68 -8.01 -3.39
CA GLU A 160 13.52 -7.81 -2.20
C GLU A 160 13.44 -6.37 -1.68
N PHE A 161 13.31 -5.38 -2.56
CA PHE A 161 13.10 -4.00 -2.17
C PHE A 161 11.76 -3.81 -1.45
N LEU A 162 10.67 -4.30 -2.06
CA LEU A 162 9.31 -4.19 -1.54
C LEU A 162 9.08 -5.02 -0.28
N SER A 163 9.76 -6.15 -0.10
CA SER A 163 9.65 -6.96 1.12
C SER A 163 10.58 -6.48 2.23
N GLY A 164 11.71 -5.86 1.87
CA GLY A 164 12.81 -5.59 2.81
C GLY A 164 13.57 -6.84 3.25
N THR A 165 13.32 -7.99 2.63
CA THR A 165 13.96 -9.27 2.94
C THR A 165 14.57 -9.88 1.68
N ARG A 166 15.66 -10.64 1.85
CA ARG A 166 16.21 -11.43 0.74
C ARG A 166 15.30 -12.63 0.43
N ILE A 167 15.24 -13.02 -0.83
CA ILE A 167 14.57 -14.27 -1.22
C ILE A 167 15.26 -15.42 -0.48
N GLY A 168 14.48 -16.34 0.08
CA GLY A 168 15.00 -17.38 0.98
C GLY A 168 14.85 -17.06 2.48
N GLN A 169 14.40 -15.85 2.83
CA GLN A 169 14.29 -15.39 4.22
C GLN A 169 12.90 -14.85 4.53
N GLY A 170 12.51 -14.96 5.81
CA GLY A 170 11.27 -14.39 6.34
C GLY A 170 10.04 -15.26 6.12
N THR A 171 8.88 -14.64 6.29
CA THR A 171 7.56 -15.25 6.06
C THR A 171 6.94 -14.68 4.79
N LEU A 172 6.03 -15.44 4.19
CA LEU A 172 5.35 -15.05 2.97
C LEU A 172 3.88 -15.45 3.03
N GLU A 173 3.00 -14.47 3.13
CA GLU A 173 1.55 -14.68 3.10
C GLU A 173 1.07 -14.91 1.67
N HIS A 174 -0.06 -15.60 1.52
CA HIS A 174 -0.57 -16.02 0.22
C HIS A 174 -0.80 -14.86 -0.76
N ARG A 175 -1.44 -13.76 -0.34
CA ARG A 175 -1.69 -12.61 -1.24
C ARG A 175 -0.41 -11.89 -1.66
N ILE A 176 0.61 -11.89 -0.80
CA ILE A 176 1.93 -11.35 -1.12
C ILE A 176 2.68 -12.27 -2.09
N ALA A 177 2.55 -13.59 -1.92
CA ALA A 177 3.05 -14.56 -2.89
C ALA A 177 2.40 -14.38 -4.27
N VAL A 178 1.09 -14.13 -4.31
CA VAL A 178 0.38 -13.79 -5.56
C VAL A 178 1.02 -12.55 -6.19
N MET A 179 1.17 -11.45 -5.44
CA MET A 179 1.84 -10.25 -5.93
C MET A 179 3.24 -10.52 -6.52
N PHE A 180 4.07 -11.28 -5.81
CA PHE A 180 5.42 -11.63 -6.27
C PHE A 180 5.42 -12.51 -7.52
N GLY A 181 4.52 -13.50 -7.60
CA GLY A 181 4.38 -14.35 -8.77
C GLY A 181 4.01 -13.55 -10.02
N TYR A 182 3.11 -12.57 -9.87
CA TYR A 182 2.74 -11.67 -10.97
C TYR A 182 3.88 -10.74 -11.38
N LEU A 183 4.60 -10.16 -10.41
CA LEU A 183 5.78 -9.33 -10.71
C LEU A 183 6.88 -10.09 -11.46
N ILE A 184 7.05 -11.39 -11.21
CA ILE A 184 7.98 -12.23 -11.97
C ILE A 184 7.38 -12.60 -13.32
N GLY A 185 6.11 -13.00 -13.36
CA GLY A 185 5.41 -13.39 -14.60
C GLY A 185 5.38 -12.28 -15.66
N ALA A 186 5.48 -11.03 -15.22
CA ALA A 186 5.64 -9.85 -16.07
C ALA A 186 6.91 -9.87 -16.95
N ALA A 187 7.96 -10.58 -16.56
CA ALA A 187 9.20 -10.72 -17.32
C ALA A 187 9.10 -11.70 -18.49
N ARG A 188 7.98 -12.43 -18.57
CA ARG A 188 7.78 -13.44 -19.58
C ARG A 188 7.43 -12.78 -20.92
N ASP A 189 8.25 -13.04 -21.93
CA ASP A 189 7.99 -12.66 -23.32
C ASP A 189 7.98 -13.94 -24.16
N PRO A 190 6.86 -14.30 -24.84
CA PRO A 190 6.78 -15.55 -25.58
C PRO A 190 7.63 -15.50 -26.87
N TYR A 191 8.17 -14.33 -27.22
CA TYR A 191 9.03 -14.10 -28.39
C TYR A 191 10.50 -13.93 -28.00
N SER A 192 10.82 -13.75 -26.72
CA SER A 192 12.20 -13.67 -26.22
C SER A 192 12.79 -15.05 -25.98
N LYS A 193 14.10 -15.20 -26.25
CA LYS A 193 14.88 -16.39 -25.88
C LYS A 193 15.43 -16.31 -24.45
N GLN A 194 15.19 -15.20 -23.73
CA GLN A 194 15.66 -15.06 -22.36
C GLN A 194 14.91 -16.04 -21.45
N SER A 195 15.68 -16.87 -20.77
CA SER A 195 15.14 -17.88 -19.87
C SER A 195 14.69 -17.22 -18.57
N MET A 196 13.45 -17.55 -18.14
CA MET A 196 12.93 -17.23 -16.81
C MET A 196 13.70 -17.95 -15.69
N GLU A 197 14.56 -18.90 -16.04
CA GLU A 197 15.28 -19.74 -15.09
C GLU A 197 16.12 -18.94 -14.11
N THR A 198 16.84 -17.91 -14.58
CA THR A 198 17.67 -17.07 -13.71
C THR A 198 16.87 -16.40 -12.59
N ILE A 199 15.61 -16.02 -12.84
CA ILE A 199 14.75 -15.35 -11.86
C ILE A 199 14.08 -16.36 -10.95
N LEU A 200 13.71 -17.53 -11.47
CA LEU A 200 13.02 -18.57 -10.72
C LEU A 200 13.96 -19.42 -9.85
N THR A 201 15.26 -19.49 -10.15
CA THR A 201 16.23 -20.31 -9.41
C THR A 201 16.21 -20.04 -7.89
N PRO A 202 16.29 -18.79 -7.40
CA PRO A 202 16.23 -18.52 -5.95
C PRO A 202 14.95 -19.02 -5.28
N TRP A 203 13.81 -18.95 -5.98
CA TRP A 203 12.52 -19.43 -5.47
C TRP A 203 12.44 -20.96 -5.43
N LYS A 204 12.93 -21.63 -6.49
CA LYS A 204 13.02 -23.10 -6.55
C LYS A 204 13.94 -23.64 -5.46
N GLU A 205 15.09 -23.01 -5.27
CA GLU A 205 16.04 -23.34 -4.20
C GLU A 205 15.40 -23.16 -2.82
N TRP A 206 14.72 -22.04 -2.58
CA TRP A 206 14.01 -21.80 -1.33
C TRP A 206 12.95 -22.86 -1.05
N SER A 207 12.10 -23.17 -2.02
CA SER A 207 11.08 -24.24 -1.89
C SER A 207 11.71 -25.60 -1.60
N LYS A 208 12.82 -25.93 -2.26
CA LYS A 208 13.56 -27.17 -2.04
C LYS A 208 14.14 -27.25 -0.63
N THR A 209 14.77 -26.19 -0.14
CA THR A 209 15.31 -26.12 1.24
C THR A 209 14.20 -26.29 2.28
N LEU A 210 13.00 -25.76 2.02
CA LEU A 210 11.84 -25.96 2.90
C LEU A 210 11.33 -27.41 2.88
N ALA A 211 11.49 -28.12 1.76
CA ALA A 211 11.08 -29.52 1.59
C ALA A 211 12.02 -30.53 2.28
N GLU A 212 13.33 -30.30 2.22
CA GLU A 212 14.37 -31.27 2.63
C GLU A 212 14.60 -31.34 4.15
N ALA A 213 14.00 -30.43 4.92
CA ALA A 213 14.13 -30.46 6.37
C ALA A 213 13.26 -31.57 6.99
N ALA A 214 13.91 -32.60 7.53
CA ALA A 214 13.34 -33.89 7.97
C ALA A 214 12.18 -33.84 8.99
N ASP A 215 11.90 -32.70 9.62
CA ASP A 215 10.77 -32.44 10.53
C ASP A 215 10.10 -31.10 10.19
N ALA A 216 9.40 -31.02 9.06
CA ALA A 216 8.74 -29.78 8.65
C ALA A 216 7.55 -29.47 9.58
N SER A 217 7.72 -28.45 10.43
CA SER A 217 6.62 -27.86 11.19
C SER A 217 5.50 -27.39 10.25
N GLN A 218 4.25 -27.35 10.73
CA GLN A 218 3.09 -26.89 9.95
C GLN A 218 3.29 -25.49 9.34
N ILE A 219 4.02 -24.62 10.04
CA ILE A 219 4.38 -23.27 9.55
C ILE A 219 5.30 -23.35 8.33
N ARG A 220 6.24 -24.30 8.30
CA ARG A 220 7.18 -24.47 7.18
C ARG A 220 6.49 -25.05 5.95
N SER A 221 5.55 -25.99 6.11
CA SER A 221 4.79 -26.52 4.98
C SER A 221 3.85 -25.48 4.38
N GLU A 222 3.27 -24.60 5.21
CA GLU A 222 2.49 -23.46 4.75
C GLU A 222 3.35 -22.45 3.98
N LEU A 223 4.54 -22.12 4.50
CA LEU A 223 5.49 -21.26 3.80
C LEU A 223 5.96 -21.87 2.47
N GLN A 224 6.24 -23.18 2.43
CA GLN A 224 6.58 -23.86 1.18
C GLN A 224 5.45 -23.75 0.16
N ARG A 225 4.19 -23.90 0.60
CA ARG A 225 3.02 -23.74 -0.26
C ARG A 225 2.93 -22.33 -0.82
N THR A 226 3.16 -21.29 -0.02
CA THR A 226 3.12 -19.90 -0.52
C THR A 226 4.29 -19.59 -1.45
N VAL A 227 5.49 -20.12 -1.20
CA VAL A 227 6.61 -20.03 -2.15
C VAL A 227 6.28 -20.71 -3.48
N ASN A 228 5.64 -21.88 -3.46
CA ASN A 228 5.22 -22.56 -4.70
C ASN A 228 4.19 -21.76 -5.49
N VAL A 229 3.29 -21.02 -4.83
CA VAL A 229 2.35 -20.11 -5.50
C VAL A 229 3.09 -19.05 -6.32
N VAL A 230 4.21 -18.51 -5.82
CA VAL A 230 5.04 -17.57 -6.59
C VAL A 230 5.54 -18.22 -7.89
N ILE A 231 6.06 -19.45 -7.79
CA ILE A 231 6.62 -20.19 -8.93
C ILE A 231 5.52 -20.54 -9.94
N GLU A 232 4.37 -21.01 -9.47
CA GLU A 232 3.22 -21.38 -10.30
C GLU A 232 2.72 -20.17 -11.09
N LEU A 233 2.41 -19.06 -10.42
CA LEU A 233 1.88 -17.86 -11.07
C LEU A 233 2.88 -17.20 -12.03
N ALA A 234 4.18 -17.32 -11.75
CA ALA A 234 5.25 -16.85 -12.63
C ALA A 234 5.40 -17.72 -13.90
N THR A 235 4.95 -18.98 -13.86
CA THR A 235 5.10 -19.95 -14.97
C THR A 235 3.81 -20.24 -15.74
N GLU A 236 2.63 -20.00 -15.17
CA GLU A 236 1.34 -20.32 -15.78
C GLU A 236 1.06 -19.60 -17.13
N ASP A 237 0.71 -20.41 -18.15
CA ASP A 237 0.37 -19.96 -19.51
C ASP A 237 -1.05 -19.37 -19.64
N ARG A 238 -1.98 -19.77 -18.77
CA ARG A 238 -3.41 -19.54 -18.96
C ARG A 238 -3.80 -18.07 -18.81
N GLU A 239 -3.21 -17.39 -17.83
CA GLU A 239 -3.45 -15.96 -17.64
C GLU A 239 -2.60 -15.09 -18.57
N PHE A 240 -1.52 -15.62 -19.12
CA PHE A 240 -0.58 -14.85 -19.94
C PHE A 240 -1.20 -14.23 -21.21
N ARG A 241 -2.19 -14.87 -21.82
CA ARG A 241 -2.87 -14.35 -23.02
C ARG A 241 -3.71 -13.11 -22.74
N ASN A 242 -4.28 -13.00 -21.54
CA ASN A 242 -4.98 -11.81 -21.07
C ASN A 242 -4.00 -10.75 -20.52
N ARG A 243 -2.75 -11.16 -20.23
CA ARG A 243 -1.70 -10.31 -19.62
C ARG A 243 -0.80 -9.55 -20.61
N ARG A 244 -0.91 -9.78 -21.93
CA ARG A 244 -0.11 -9.05 -22.93
C ARG A 244 -0.35 -7.54 -22.82
N GLY A 245 0.72 -6.79 -22.60
CA GLY A 245 0.65 -5.32 -22.49
C GLY A 245 0.01 -4.80 -21.20
N LEU A 246 -0.31 -5.65 -20.21
CA LEU A 246 -0.85 -5.18 -18.93
C LEU A 246 0.16 -4.40 -18.12
N ASN A 247 1.44 -4.78 -18.18
CA ASN A 247 2.49 -3.99 -17.56
C ASN A 247 2.56 -2.61 -18.21
N GLU A 248 2.56 -2.57 -19.54
CA GLU A 248 2.53 -1.32 -20.31
C GLU A 248 1.29 -0.47 -19.98
N LEU A 249 0.11 -1.09 -19.85
CA LEU A 249 -1.11 -0.43 -19.40
C LEU A 249 -0.95 0.11 -17.97
N ALA A 250 -0.47 -0.70 -17.03
CA ALA A 250 -0.26 -0.31 -15.64
C ALA A 250 0.75 0.85 -15.56
N PHE A 251 1.87 0.78 -16.27
CA PHE A 251 2.84 1.86 -16.38
C PHE A 251 2.19 3.12 -16.93
N ASN A 252 1.52 3.05 -18.09
CA ASN A 252 0.85 4.20 -18.70
C ASN A 252 -0.19 4.84 -17.76
N ARG A 253 -0.94 4.04 -17.00
CA ARG A 253 -1.93 4.58 -16.04
C ARG A 253 -1.27 5.18 -14.80
N ILE A 254 -0.20 4.57 -14.30
CA ILE A 254 0.58 5.10 -13.17
C ILE A 254 1.26 6.42 -13.56
N GLU A 255 1.83 6.52 -14.77
CA GLU A 255 2.40 7.78 -15.29
C GLU A 255 1.32 8.87 -15.36
N LEU A 256 0.17 8.57 -15.97
CA LEU A 256 -0.95 9.51 -16.09
C LEU A 256 -1.47 9.97 -14.73
N ALA A 257 -1.58 9.07 -13.75
CA ALA A 257 -1.96 9.45 -12.39
C ALA A 257 -0.85 10.25 -11.68
N GLY A 258 0.41 10.06 -12.07
CA GLY A 258 1.57 10.78 -11.55
C GLY A 258 1.71 12.21 -12.07
N GLU A 259 1.08 12.57 -13.20
CA GLU A 259 1.03 13.94 -13.70
C GLU A 259 0.12 14.86 -12.85
N ILE A 260 -0.74 14.27 -12.01
CA ILE A 260 -1.65 15.00 -11.13
C ILE A 260 -1.03 15.14 -9.73
N ASN A 261 -0.76 16.39 -9.33
CA ASN A 261 -0.23 16.70 -8.01
C ASN A 261 -1.34 16.65 -6.95
N PHE A 262 -1.26 15.68 -6.05
CA PHE A 262 -2.06 15.63 -4.83
C PHE A 262 -1.35 16.45 -3.73
N SER A 263 -1.77 17.71 -3.54
CA SER A 263 -1.29 18.60 -2.48
C SER A 263 -1.80 18.18 -1.10
#